data_AF-A6Q612-F1
#
_entry.id   AF-A6Q612-F1
#
_cell.length_a   1.000
_cell.length_b   1.000
_cell.length_c   1.000
_cell.angle_alpha   90.00
_cell.angle_beta   90.00
_cell.angle_gamma   90.00
#
_symmetry.space_group_name_H-M   'P 1'
#
loop_
_entity.id
_entity.type
_entity.pdbx_description
1 polymer ?
#
loop_
_entity_poly.entity_id
_entity_poly.type
_entity_poly.pdbx_seq_one_letter_code
_entity_poly.pdbx_strand_id
1 'polypeptide(L)'
;MKKLVVLSLFAAATLFASSGEFQKKGFLTTEWCAKNDLFADCRLESYHCGSEGCYKNWNPGDPEKRQIVLYVHDENKIYYVKPSGVNVAELIEKGGNRNEVTLIGKLENDKKTIDVKEFKAPPPPKKSFFKGCL
;
A
#
# COMPACT_ATOMS: atom_id res chain seq x y z
N MET A 1 58.91 -8.78 20.17
CA MET A 1 57.94 -8.13 21.08
C MET A 1 57.34 -6.89 20.41
N LYS A 2 56.07 -6.93 20.01
CA LYS A 2 55.09 -5.81 19.99
C LYS A 2 53.94 -6.15 19.02
N LYS A 3 52.92 -6.78 19.61
CA LYS A 3 51.47 -6.62 19.40
C LYS A 3 51.02 -6.14 18.01
N LEU A 4 50.56 -7.08 17.18
CA LEU A 4 49.48 -6.81 16.23
C LEU A 4 48.24 -7.56 16.71
N VAL A 5 47.31 -6.78 17.21
CA VAL A 5 46.05 -7.20 17.81
C VAL A 5 45.06 -7.51 16.70
N VAL A 6 44.52 -8.72 16.80
CA VAL A 6 43.30 -9.27 16.22
C VAL A 6 42.18 -8.22 16.10
N LEU A 7 41.78 -7.91 14.87
CA LEU A 7 40.50 -7.33 14.44
C LEU A 7 40.31 -7.92 13.03
N SER A 8 39.28 -8.68 12.67
CA SER A 8 37.86 -8.39 12.82
C SER A 8 37.05 -9.70 12.69
N LEU A 9 36.36 -10.07 13.77
CA LEU A 9 35.12 -10.85 13.67
C LEU A 9 34.03 -10.00 12.99
N PHE A 10 33.01 -10.69 12.48
CA PHE A 10 31.72 -10.21 11.96
C PHE A 10 31.63 -9.99 10.44
N ALA A 11 31.47 -11.11 9.73
CA ALA A 11 30.61 -11.15 8.55
C ALA A 11 29.73 -12.41 8.58
N ALA A 12 29.02 -12.61 9.70
CA ALA A 12 27.83 -13.45 9.71
C ALA A 12 26.66 -12.60 9.21
N ALA A 13 26.58 -12.41 7.89
CA ALA A 13 25.37 -11.92 7.24
C ALA A 13 24.33 -13.03 7.34
N THR A 14 23.61 -13.06 8.45
CA THR A 14 22.37 -13.81 8.61
C THR A 14 21.36 -13.27 7.60
N LEU A 15 21.31 -13.90 6.43
CA LEU A 15 20.16 -13.84 5.54
C LEU A 15 19.00 -14.51 6.27
N PHE A 16 18.30 -13.76 7.11
CA PHE A 16 16.93 -14.07 7.47
C PHE A 16 16.09 -13.86 6.21
N ALA A 17 16.07 -14.87 5.33
CA ALA A 17 14.90 -15.13 4.51
C ALA A 17 13.79 -15.53 5.49
N SER A 18 13.17 -14.52 6.10
CA SER A 18 11.88 -14.69 6.75
C SER A 18 10.93 -15.14 5.65
N SER A 19 10.61 -16.43 5.63
CA SER A 19 9.40 -16.96 4.99
C SER A 19 8.13 -16.53 5.74
N GLY A 20 8.21 -15.46 6.54
CA GLY A 20 7.10 -14.79 7.18
C GLY A 20 6.44 -13.83 6.20
N GLU A 21 5.13 -13.68 6.37
CA GLU A 21 4.25 -12.91 5.51
C GLU A 21 4.86 -11.62 4.95
N PHE A 22 4.63 -11.40 3.67
CA PHE A 22 4.97 -10.17 2.98
C PHE A 22 4.04 -9.06 3.47
N GLN A 23 4.61 -8.07 4.13
CA GLN A 23 3.90 -6.92 4.68
C GLN A 23 4.37 -5.64 3.99
N LYS A 24 3.41 -4.86 3.48
CA LYS A 24 3.68 -3.53 2.90
C LYS A 24 2.71 -2.50 3.42
N LYS A 25 3.23 -1.29 3.67
CA LYS A 25 2.48 -0.13 4.12
C LYS A 25 2.49 0.92 3.01
N GLY A 26 1.35 1.53 2.73
CA GLY A 26 1.24 2.53 1.67
C GLY A 26 -0.13 3.20 1.60
N PHE A 27 -0.36 3.88 0.48
CA PHE A 27 -1.62 4.51 0.14
C PHE A 27 -2.48 3.56 -0.70
N LEU A 28 -3.64 3.17 -0.17
CA LEU A 28 -4.56 2.27 -0.88
C LEU A 28 -5.49 3.11 -1.76
N THR A 29 -5.41 2.92 -3.07
CA THR A 29 -6.13 3.74 -4.05
C THR A 29 -6.40 2.97 -5.34
N THR A 30 -6.98 3.61 -6.35
CA THR A 30 -7.06 3.02 -7.68
C THR A 30 -5.77 3.18 -8.45
N GLU A 31 -5.52 2.27 -9.39
CA GLU A 31 -4.31 2.34 -10.23
C GLU A 31 -4.21 3.70 -10.96
N TRP A 32 -5.33 4.25 -11.41
CA TRP A 32 -5.36 5.56 -12.07
C TRP A 32 -4.93 6.69 -11.14
N CYS A 33 -5.44 6.74 -9.91
CA CYS A 33 -5.06 7.77 -8.94
C CYS A 33 -3.58 7.67 -8.56
N ALA A 34 -3.06 6.44 -8.40
CA ALA A 34 -1.64 6.23 -8.12
C ALA A 34 -0.73 6.69 -9.27
N LYS A 35 -1.12 6.45 -10.53
CA LYS A 35 -0.34 6.84 -11.72
C LYS A 35 -0.35 8.35 -12.01
N ASN A 36 -1.34 9.07 -11.51
CA ASN A 36 -1.48 10.52 -11.71
C ASN A 36 -1.13 11.34 -10.44
N ASP A 37 -0.55 10.70 -9.43
CA ASP A 37 -0.15 11.32 -8.16
C ASP A 37 -1.31 12.03 -7.40
N LEU A 38 -2.54 11.55 -7.58
CA LEU A 38 -3.75 12.13 -7.00
C LEU A 38 -4.05 11.58 -5.61
N PHE A 39 -3.10 11.66 -4.68
CA PHE A 39 -3.24 11.03 -3.36
C PHE A 39 -4.22 11.74 -2.41
N ALA A 40 -4.33 13.07 -2.50
CA ALA A 40 -5.27 13.85 -1.69
C ALA A 40 -6.63 14.04 -2.37
N ASP A 41 -6.65 14.02 -3.71
CA ASP A 41 -7.83 14.36 -4.53
C ASP A 41 -8.42 13.14 -5.25
N CYS A 42 -7.97 11.93 -4.96
CA CYS A 42 -8.64 10.73 -5.47
C CYS A 42 -10.02 10.64 -4.85
N ARG A 43 -11.06 10.96 -5.63
CA ARG A 43 -12.45 10.88 -5.20
C ARG A 43 -12.86 9.40 -5.11
N LEU A 44 -13.85 9.09 -4.27
CA LEU A 44 -14.46 7.75 -4.25
C LEU A 44 -15.07 7.39 -5.61
N GLU A 45 -15.51 8.39 -6.37
CA GLU A 45 -15.93 8.24 -7.77
C GLU A 45 -14.85 7.56 -8.63
N SER A 46 -13.57 7.78 -8.34
CA SER A 46 -12.46 7.14 -9.04
C SER A 46 -12.40 5.62 -8.77
N TYR A 47 -12.90 5.12 -7.64
CA TYR A 47 -13.03 3.67 -7.38
C TYR A 47 -14.08 2.99 -8.23
N HIS A 48 -15.07 3.75 -8.67
CA HIS A 48 -16.05 3.26 -9.61
C HIS A 48 -15.50 3.43 -11.01
N CYS A 49 -15.14 4.65 -11.38
CA CYS A 49 -15.16 5.08 -12.76
C CYS A 49 -13.79 5.64 -13.24
N GLY A 50 -12.86 5.88 -12.32
CA GLY A 50 -11.46 6.19 -12.61
C GLY A 50 -11.12 7.64 -12.95
N SER A 51 -12.06 8.58 -13.01
CA SER A 51 -11.74 10.02 -13.14
C SER A 51 -12.93 10.90 -12.76
N GLU A 52 -12.68 12.17 -12.46
CA GLU A 52 -13.74 13.15 -12.20
C GLU A 52 -14.63 13.34 -13.45
N GLY A 53 -15.95 13.29 -13.26
CA GLY A 53 -16.89 13.47 -14.37
C GLY A 53 -17.09 12.26 -15.27
N CYS A 54 -16.44 11.12 -14.97
CA CYS A 54 -16.49 9.98 -15.87
C CYS A 54 -17.86 9.27 -15.88
N TYR A 55 -18.71 9.45 -14.87
CA TYR A 55 -20.11 8.99 -14.86
C TYR A 55 -20.93 9.50 -16.07
N LYS A 56 -20.43 10.52 -16.80
CA LYS A 56 -21.01 10.97 -18.07
C LYS A 56 -20.78 10.00 -19.24
N ASN A 57 -19.73 9.18 -19.18
CA ASN A 57 -19.26 8.30 -20.25
C ASN A 57 -19.09 6.84 -19.79
N TRP A 58 -19.57 6.47 -18.60
CA TRP A 58 -19.29 5.19 -17.97
C TRP A 58 -20.57 4.39 -17.76
N ASN A 59 -20.59 3.15 -18.25
CA ASN A 59 -21.64 2.21 -17.93
C ASN A 59 -21.28 1.50 -16.62
N PRO A 60 -22.18 1.47 -15.62
CA PRO A 60 -21.91 0.77 -14.36
C PRO A 60 -21.64 -0.72 -14.62
N GLY A 61 -20.49 -1.21 -14.16
CA GLY A 61 -20.11 -2.63 -14.24
C GLY A 61 -18.75 -2.93 -14.88
N ASP A 62 -18.11 -1.96 -15.53
CA ASP A 62 -16.83 -2.14 -16.24
C ASP A 62 -15.69 -2.59 -15.28
N PRO A 63 -15.08 -3.77 -15.46
CA PRO A 63 -14.16 -4.37 -14.49
C PRO A 63 -12.74 -3.78 -14.54
N GLU A 64 -12.28 -3.29 -15.70
CA GLU A 64 -10.87 -2.91 -15.90
C GLU A 64 -10.47 -1.63 -15.13
N LYS A 65 -11.43 -0.76 -14.80
CA LYS A 65 -11.16 0.56 -14.19
C LYS A 65 -11.33 0.63 -12.67
N ARG A 66 -11.67 -0.50 -12.04
CA ARG A 66 -11.87 -0.61 -10.58
C ARG A 66 -10.66 -1.23 -9.86
N GLN A 67 -9.52 -1.37 -10.54
CA GLN A 67 -8.36 -2.06 -9.98
C GLN A 67 -7.77 -1.26 -8.81
N ILE A 68 -7.80 -1.91 -7.64
CA ILE A 68 -7.25 -1.36 -6.40
C ILE A 68 -5.77 -1.74 -6.31
N VAL A 69 -4.97 -0.76 -5.91
CA VAL A 69 -3.53 -0.91 -5.73
C VAL A 69 -3.08 -0.32 -4.41
N LEU A 70 -1.93 -0.79 -3.93
CA LEU A 70 -1.20 -0.16 -2.84
C LEU A 70 0.01 0.57 -3.41
N TYR A 71 0.03 1.89 -3.28
CA TYR A 71 1.19 2.68 -3.62
C TYR A 71 2.09 2.85 -2.40
N VAL A 72 3.33 2.35 -2.48
CA VAL A 72 4.33 2.40 -1.40
C VAL A 72 5.27 3.57 -1.68
N HIS A 73 5.02 4.70 -1.01
CA HIS A 73 5.76 5.95 -1.19
C HIS A 73 7.28 5.77 -1.06
N ASP A 74 7.74 5.06 -0.03
CA ASP A 74 9.16 4.85 0.26
C ASP A 74 9.91 4.10 -0.86
N GLU A 75 9.18 3.32 -1.67
CA GLU A 75 9.74 2.55 -2.77
C GLU A 75 9.44 3.16 -4.14
N ASN A 76 8.56 4.17 -4.20
CA ASN A 76 7.97 4.67 -5.44
C ASN A 76 7.43 3.53 -6.32
N LYS A 77 6.69 2.59 -5.70
CA LYS A 77 6.17 1.38 -6.35
C LYS A 77 4.68 1.19 -6.15
N ILE A 78 4.03 0.69 -7.19
CA ILE A 78 2.64 0.26 -7.17
C ILE A 78 2.60 -1.26 -7.05
N TYR A 79 1.86 -1.75 -6.06
CA TYR A 79 1.55 -3.17 -5.89
C TYR A 79 0.07 -3.42 -6.21
N TYR A 80 -0.19 -4.42 -7.05
CA TYR A 80 -1.54 -4.89 -7.33
C TYR A 80 -2.10 -5.65 -6.13
N VAL A 81 -3.38 -5.45 -5.84
CA VAL A 81 -4.04 -6.05 -4.68
C VAL A 81 -4.95 -7.19 -5.14
N LYS A 82 -4.65 -8.41 -4.69
CA LYS A 82 -5.49 -9.59 -4.87
C LYS A 82 -6.10 -9.97 -3.51
N PRO A 83 -7.37 -9.63 -3.24
CA PRO A 83 -7.99 -9.83 -1.93
C PRO A 83 -8.50 -11.27 -1.79
N SER A 84 -7.64 -12.23 -1.41
CA SER A 84 -8.07 -13.63 -1.26
C SER A 84 -8.51 -13.99 0.16
N GLY A 85 -8.10 -13.21 1.17
CA GLY A 85 -8.47 -13.44 2.58
C GLY A 85 -9.23 -12.29 3.24
N VAL A 86 -9.51 -11.21 2.51
CA VAL A 86 -10.14 -10.00 3.04
C VAL A 86 -11.42 -9.65 2.29
N ASN A 87 -12.39 -9.06 3.00
CA ASN A 87 -13.58 -8.52 2.37
C ASN A 87 -13.22 -7.22 1.63
N VAL A 88 -13.51 -7.16 0.33
CA VAL A 88 -13.18 -6.01 -0.52
C VAL A 88 -13.92 -4.75 -0.09
N ALA A 89 -15.19 -4.86 0.30
CA ALA A 89 -15.98 -3.70 0.74
C ALA A 89 -15.40 -3.11 2.03
N GLU A 90 -15.06 -3.96 2.99
CA GLU A 90 -14.43 -3.53 4.25
C GLU A 90 -13.05 -2.89 4.01
N LEU A 91 -12.25 -3.45 3.09
CA LEU A 91 -10.96 -2.91 2.71
C LEU A 91 -11.08 -1.50 2.09
N ILE A 92 -12.04 -1.29 1.19
CA ILE A 92 -12.30 0.03 0.58
C ILE A 92 -12.83 1.01 1.62
N GLU A 93 -13.78 0.60 2.47
CA GLU A 93 -14.38 1.47 3.48
C GLU A 93 -13.36 1.95 4.52
N LYS A 94 -12.51 1.04 5.00
CA LYS A 94 -11.57 1.33 6.09
C LYS A 94 -10.20 1.79 5.61
N GLY A 95 -9.79 1.42 4.39
CA GLY A 95 -8.48 1.72 3.84
C GLY A 95 -8.48 2.58 2.58
N GLY A 96 -9.58 2.65 1.84
CA GLY A 96 -9.62 3.34 0.55
C GLY A 96 -9.38 4.85 0.67
N ASN A 97 -8.53 5.39 -0.22
CA ASN A 97 -8.03 6.76 -0.19
C ASN A 97 -7.40 7.17 1.15
N ARG A 98 -6.76 6.22 1.84
CA ARG A 98 -6.03 6.51 3.07
C ARG A 98 -4.57 6.09 2.95
N ASN A 99 -3.71 6.88 3.58
CA ASN A 99 -2.29 6.57 3.72
C ASN A 99 -2.05 5.69 4.95
N GLU A 100 -0.90 5.05 5.01
CA GLU A 100 -0.51 4.12 6.09
C GLU A 100 -1.35 2.84 6.19
N VAL A 101 -2.07 2.48 5.14
CA VAL A 101 -2.75 1.17 5.04
C VAL A 101 -1.68 0.10 4.94
N THR A 102 -1.79 -0.93 5.78
CA THR A 102 -0.86 -2.05 5.76
C THR A 102 -1.54 -3.29 5.22
N LEU A 103 -1.01 -3.85 4.14
CA LEU A 103 -1.45 -5.14 3.59
C LEU A 103 -0.48 -6.23 4.03
N ILE A 104 -1.03 -7.37 4.45
CA ILE A 104 -0.30 -8.53 4.94
C ILE A 104 -0.73 -9.74 4.12
N GLY A 105 0.25 -10.49 3.60
CA GLY A 105 -0.05 -11.69 2.83
C GLY A 105 1.17 -12.25 2.11
N LYS A 106 1.00 -12.63 0.84
CA LYS A 106 2.07 -13.23 0.03
C LYS A 106 2.31 -12.40 -1.22
N LEU A 107 3.58 -12.19 -1.56
CA LEU A 107 3.95 -11.63 -2.85
C LEU A 107 3.90 -12.75 -3.90
N GLU A 108 3.12 -12.54 -4.95
CA GLU A 108 3.00 -13.49 -6.06
C GLU A 108 4.29 -13.53 -6.90
N ASN A 109 4.41 -14.53 -7.77
CA ASN A 109 5.61 -14.76 -8.59
C ASN A 109 5.98 -13.57 -9.50
N ASP A 110 5.01 -12.73 -9.84
CA ASP A 110 5.21 -11.52 -10.65
C ASP A 110 5.92 -10.39 -9.90
N LYS A 111 6.14 -10.54 -8.58
CA LYS A 111 6.74 -9.55 -7.67
C LYS A 111 6.03 -8.18 -7.66
N LYS A 112 4.81 -8.11 -8.19
CA LYS A 112 4.00 -6.89 -8.30
C LYS A 112 2.63 -7.07 -7.64
N THR A 113 2.16 -8.29 -7.48
CA THR A 113 0.85 -8.58 -6.90
C THR A 113 0.98 -9.12 -5.48
N ILE A 114 0.23 -8.54 -4.56
CA ILE A 114 0.10 -9.00 -3.18
C ILE A 114 -1.21 -9.78 -3.07
N ASP A 115 -1.11 -11.08 -2.79
CA ASP A 115 -2.22 -11.90 -2.30
C ASP A 115 -2.46 -11.56 -0.84
N VAL A 116 -3.45 -10.70 -0.60
CA VAL A 116 -3.76 -10.15 0.72
C VAL A 116 -4.58 -11.14 1.52
N LYS A 117 -4.05 -11.50 2.70
CA LYS A 117 -4.73 -12.33 3.69
C LYS A 117 -5.33 -11.49 4.83
N GLU A 118 -4.67 -10.41 5.19
CA GLU A 118 -5.12 -9.50 6.24
C GLU A 118 -4.74 -8.05 5.87
N PHE A 119 -5.48 -7.09 6.39
CA PHE A 119 -5.10 -5.68 6.30
C PHE A 119 -5.26 -4.98 7.65
N LYS A 120 -4.40 -3.99 7.89
CA LYS A 120 -4.56 -3.05 9.00
C LYS A 120 -4.95 -1.71 8.41
N ALA A 121 -6.13 -1.25 8.82
CA ALA A 121 -6.59 0.10 8.57
C ALA A 121 -5.57 1.10 9.13
N PRO A 122 -5.48 2.29 8.53
CA PRO A 122 -4.53 3.29 8.99
C PRO A 122 -4.84 3.68 10.43
N PRO A 123 -3.82 4.00 11.24
CA PRO A 123 -4.06 4.44 12.59
C PRO A 123 -4.98 5.66 12.56
N PRO A 124 -5.90 5.80 13.53
CA PRO A 124 -6.70 7.01 13.64
C PRO A 124 -5.75 8.21 13.65
N PRO A 125 -6.12 9.33 12.99
CA PRO A 125 -5.27 10.50 12.89
C PRO A 125 -4.75 10.84 14.27
N LYS A 126 -3.42 10.86 14.44
CA LYS A 126 -2.81 11.19 15.72
C LYS A 126 -3.40 12.52 16.15
N LYS A 127 -4.00 12.57 17.35
CA LYS A 127 -4.45 13.84 17.95
C LYS A 127 -3.22 14.74 18.06
N SER A 128 -3.02 15.64 17.11
CA SER A 128 -1.76 16.36 17.01
C SER A 128 -1.90 17.69 16.28
N PHE A 129 -1.67 18.73 17.09
CA PHE A 129 -1.00 19.97 16.75
C PHE A 129 -1.76 21.11 16.04
N PHE A 130 -3.10 21.13 16.00
CA PHE A 130 -3.80 22.43 15.98
C PHE A 130 -3.79 23.06 17.37
N LYS A 131 -2.59 23.29 17.92
CA LYS A 131 -2.37 24.23 19.03
C LYS A 131 -1.82 25.51 18.40
N GLY A 132 -2.71 26.43 18.04
CA GLY A 132 -2.40 27.85 17.92
C GLY A 132 -1.69 28.31 16.65
N CYS A 133 -2.41 28.34 15.53
CA CYS A 133 -2.30 29.49 14.63
C CYS A 133 -3.66 30.18 14.64
N LEU A 134 -3.80 31.11 15.61
CA LEU A 134 -4.78 32.18 15.64
C LEU A 134 -4.31 33.28 14.69
#